data_AF-A0A3C0X0V0-F1
#
_entry.id   AF-A0A3C0X0V0-F1
#
_cell.length_a   1.000
_cell.length_b   1.000
_cell.length_c   1.000
_cell.angle_alpha   90.00
_cell.angle_beta   90.00
_cell.angle_gamma   90.00
#
_symmetry.space_group_name_H-M   'P 1'
#
loop_
_entity.id
_entity.type
_entity.pdbx_description
1 polymer ?
#
loop_
_entity_poly.entity_id
_entity_poly.type
_entity_poly.pdbx_seq_one_letter_code
_entity_poly.pdbx_strand_id
1 'polypeptide(L)'
;MKIKRVLSVFLAAALTVISAGCKKSKNNSASVGAALAQVSEQTGKFSYTVIRGKNAATEVSEAAKALRTALKKTFDANVTLTFDETVEDYDGNTEILIGSTNREESDKALEVLKNNRVNYYRDFIIKVIDDKLCINAANDSVLISAVEYFTENYCKDKEKWGTLSTKSEIIYEAPFNALDHKIMGNSLSAYKLVVPADMSYVYGMRLDELNDYLFESQGFQLSVDDERETPAEYEIVLADAERDGLPEVTLDKNGWIIKAAGKKLIIKGENDLATGAAVQKLLSLIKEADGSGKPLELAENFELGGSYTAENAEDYKLVWSDEFNGSQINHHWWVDYNSQYPYGKQSSSVLGGTITNMAAANVKSNGDGTASVYAEQKGKDIKSGAISTWDTMQYRYGVLEIRARLPIAPWCASLWLNASKLGYGAMTEFDLLENFGYNTSFASNIHLWSDMWHKSLDTSEYKAKKKYTLSEHNKFDKNLTDEFHIYTMEWTDRIVNFAVDGRVYFSYSLDDDIYADARRLPSYLVLSCGGGSGNYGVAFTEEKDEYAELVLDYVRIYQRSDIDSLLLTRNDPGGIPNYDGRKMKHVVSGKEVS
;
A
#
# COMPACT_ATOMS: atom_id res chain seq x y z
N MET A 1 0.92 4.31 -0.03
CA MET A 1 1.19 5.01 1.25
C MET A 1 2.02 6.27 1.00
N LYS A 2 1.40 7.47 0.99
CA LYS A 2 2.16 8.73 1.01
C LYS A 2 2.75 8.87 2.41
N ILE A 3 4.08 8.90 2.49
CA ILE A 3 4.85 9.29 3.67
C ILE A 3 4.28 10.64 4.14
N LYS A 4 3.37 10.61 5.12
CA LYS A 4 3.11 11.76 5.97
C LYS A 4 4.34 11.89 6.86
N ARG A 5 5.36 12.55 6.32
CA ARG A 5 6.42 13.26 7.01
C ARG A 5 7.36 13.72 5.92
N VAL A 6 7.29 15.01 5.62
CA VAL A 6 8.52 15.77 5.38
C VAL A 6 9.40 15.40 6.57
N LEU A 7 10.30 14.41 6.41
CA LEU A 7 11.46 14.30 7.26
C LEU A 7 12.20 15.59 6.96
N SER A 8 11.84 16.62 7.71
CA SER A 8 12.66 17.78 7.92
C SER A 8 13.83 17.20 8.69
N VAL A 9 14.78 16.58 7.98
CA VAL A 9 16.06 16.22 8.55
C VAL A 9 16.68 17.56 8.90
N PHE A 10 16.44 18.02 10.13
CA PHE A 10 17.23 19.09 10.71
C PHE A 10 18.65 18.54 10.74
N LEU A 11 19.41 18.86 9.68
CA LEU A 11 20.80 18.53 9.48
C LEU A 11 21.64 19.35 10.47
N ALA A 12 21.55 18.95 11.73
CA ALA A 12 22.37 19.42 12.83
C ALA A 12 22.98 18.20 13.53
N ALA A 13 23.62 17.31 12.77
CA ALA A 13 24.38 16.18 13.31
C ALA A 13 25.68 15.97 12.52
N ALA A 14 26.67 15.38 13.18
CA ALA A 14 28.03 15.24 12.71
C ALA A 14 28.10 14.39 11.42
N LEU A 15 28.37 15.04 10.30
CA LEU A 15 28.76 14.35 9.07
C LEU A 15 30.20 13.88 9.21
N THR A 16 30.44 12.60 8.96
CA THR A 16 31.79 12.09 8.73
C THR A 16 32.19 12.45 7.31
N VAL A 17 32.71 13.67 7.15
CA VAL A 17 33.31 14.09 5.88
C VAL A 17 34.73 13.56 5.84
N ILE A 18 34.95 12.41 5.19
CA ILE A 18 36.31 11.99 4.81
C ILE A 18 36.69 12.78 3.55
N SER A 19 36.96 14.07 3.75
CA SER A 19 37.66 14.86 2.73
C SER A 19 39.14 14.52 2.84
N ALA A 20 39.78 14.24 1.70
CA ALA A 20 41.24 14.16 1.63
C ALA A 20 41.85 15.55 1.88
N GLY A 21 41.98 15.90 3.16
CA GLY A 21 43.04 16.74 3.73
C GLY A 21 42.90 18.25 3.59
N CYS A 22 42.49 18.90 4.68
CA CYS A 22 43.09 20.18 5.08
C CYS A 22 43.55 20.09 6.55
N LYS A 23 44.69 19.43 6.78
CA LYS A 23 45.48 19.55 8.02
C LYS A 23 46.92 19.85 7.66
N LYS A 24 47.41 21.01 8.08
CA LYS A 24 48.82 21.39 8.04
C LYS A 24 49.62 20.48 8.99
N SER A 25 50.17 19.38 8.48
CA SER A 25 51.37 18.76 9.05
C SER A 25 52.19 18.13 7.94
N LYS A 26 53.47 18.51 7.89
CA LYS A 26 54.44 18.03 6.90
C LYS A 26 54.54 16.50 6.96
N ASN A 27 54.51 15.88 5.78
CA ASN A 27 54.83 14.48 5.46
C ASN A 27 53.79 13.43 5.85
N ASN A 28 52.71 13.37 5.07
CA ASN A 28 52.07 12.12 4.63
C ASN A 28 51.26 12.43 3.36
N SER A 29 51.72 11.97 2.18
CA SER A 29 51.03 12.18 0.91
C SER A 29 49.87 11.21 0.77
N ALA A 30 48.75 11.51 1.41
CA ALA A 30 47.46 10.99 0.95
C ALA A 30 47.20 11.60 -0.43
N SER A 31 47.07 10.77 -1.46
CA SER A 31 46.79 11.23 -2.83
C SER A 31 45.46 12.01 -2.83
N VAL A 32 45.52 13.31 -3.11
CA VAL A 32 44.33 14.13 -3.34
C VAL A 32 43.72 13.70 -4.68
N GLY A 33 42.42 13.39 -4.71
CA GLY A 33 41.73 13.03 -5.96
C GLY A 33 41.72 14.18 -6.96
N ALA A 34 41.49 13.89 -8.24
CA ALA A 34 41.32 14.95 -9.24
C ALA A 34 39.99 15.68 -8.99
N ALA A 35 39.97 17.00 -9.13
CA ALA A 35 38.73 17.79 -8.99
C ALA A 35 37.70 17.34 -10.04
N LEU A 36 36.42 17.31 -9.65
CA LEU A 36 35.35 16.96 -10.59
C LEU A 36 35.18 18.05 -11.64
N ALA A 37 35.03 17.65 -12.91
CA ALA A 37 34.79 18.56 -14.02
C ALA A 37 33.47 19.35 -13.80
N GLN A 38 33.40 20.58 -14.29
CA GLN A 38 32.23 21.44 -14.12
C GLN A 38 31.43 21.54 -15.42
N VAL A 39 32.03 22.14 -16.44
CA VAL A 39 31.43 22.32 -17.77
C VAL A 39 32.43 21.80 -18.79
N SER A 40 31.96 21.04 -19.77
CA SER A 40 32.80 20.58 -20.87
C SER A 40 33.21 21.78 -21.73
N GLU A 41 34.51 22.00 -21.86
CA GLU A 41 35.06 23.07 -22.71
C GLU A 41 34.75 22.85 -24.21
N GLN A 42 34.43 21.61 -24.60
CA GLN A 42 34.13 21.24 -25.99
C GLN A 42 32.67 21.46 -26.37
N THR A 43 31.73 21.22 -25.44
CA THR A 43 30.28 21.23 -25.73
C THR A 43 29.53 22.36 -25.05
N GLY A 44 30.11 23.03 -24.06
CA GLY A 44 29.43 24.03 -23.21
C GLY A 44 28.32 23.44 -22.33
N LYS A 45 28.17 22.11 -22.31
CA LYS A 45 27.23 21.40 -21.42
C LYS A 45 27.88 21.13 -20.07
N PHE A 46 27.03 20.98 -19.04
CA PHE A 46 27.50 20.49 -17.74
C PHE A 46 28.14 19.11 -17.91
N SER A 47 29.25 18.86 -17.24
CA SER A 47 30.08 17.65 -17.46
C SER A 47 29.41 16.33 -17.04
N TYR A 48 28.21 16.40 -16.43
CA TYR A 48 27.49 15.23 -15.96
C TYR A 48 26.05 15.18 -16.46
N THR A 49 25.61 13.95 -16.78
CA THR A 49 24.21 13.60 -17.01
C THR A 49 23.62 13.03 -15.72
N VAL A 50 22.44 13.53 -15.32
CA VAL A 50 21.72 13.03 -14.13
C VAL A 50 20.87 11.83 -14.54
N ILE A 51 21.04 10.71 -13.85
CA ILE A 51 20.40 9.43 -14.17
C ILE A 51 19.70 8.88 -12.94
N ARG A 52 18.52 8.32 -13.15
CA ARG A 52 17.74 7.59 -12.14
C ARG A 52 17.12 6.34 -12.75
N GLY A 53 16.73 5.40 -11.91
CA GLY A 53 15.96 4.23 -12.34
C GLY A 53 14.67 4.63 -13.09
N LYS A 54 14.34 3.90 -14.16
CA LYS A 54 13.07 4.09 -14.90
C LYS A 54 11.83 4.01 -14.01
N ASN A 55 11.86 3.10 -13.04
CA ASN A 55 10.77 2.86 -12.10
C ASN A 55 10.96 3.59 -10.77
N ALA A 56 11.85 4.59 -10.72
CA ALA A 56 12.03 5.39 -9.51
C ALA A 56 10.72 6.08 -9.11
N ALA A 57 10.46 6.17 -7.80
CA ALA A 57 9.27 6.85 -7.28
C ALA A 57 9.11 8.26 -7.84
N THR A 58 7.86 8.74 -7.89
CA THR A 58 7.54 10.08 -8.42
C THR A 58 8.27 11.17 -7.64
N GLU A 59 8.38 11.01 -6.33
CA GLU A 59 9.02 11.95 -5.42
C GLU A 59 10.54 11.99 -5.60
N VAL A 60 11.19 10.83 -5.75
CA VAL A 60 12.60 10.74 -6.17
C VAL A 60 12.79 11.42 -7.53
N SER A 61 11.81 11.24 -8.41
CA SER A 61 11.82 11.84 -9.72
C SER A 61 11.72 13.37 -9.70
N GLU A 62 10.96 13.95 -8.78
CA GLU A 62 10.92 15.39 -8.58
C GLU A 62 12.20 15.93 -7.92
N ALA A 63 12.77 15.20 -6.97
CA ALA A 63 14.06 15.56 -6.37
C ALA A 63 15.18 15.63 -7.43
N ALA A 64 15.24 14.65 -8.34
CA ALA A 64 16.18 14.66 -9.46
C ALA A 64 15.98 15.85 -10.41
N LYS A 65 14.73 16.25 -10.69
CA LYS A 65 14.41 17.44 -11.48
C LYS A 65 14.86 18.72 -10.78
N ALA A 66 14.71 18.79 -9.46
CA ALA A 66 15.17 19.91 -8.65
C ALA A 66 16.70 20.03 -8.68
N LEU A 67 17.42 18.92 -8.50
CA LEU A 67 18.89 18.85 -8.63
C LEU A 67 19.35 19.36 -10.00
N ARG A 68 18.80 18.81 -11.09
CA ARG A 68 19.11 19.24 -12.46
C ARG A 68 18.90 20.75 -12.64
N THR A 69 17.82 21.28 -12.09
CA THR A 69 17.48 22.71 -12.17
C THR A 69 18.48 23.58 -11.41
N ALA A 70 18.93 23.14 -10.23
CA ALA A 70 19.97 23.82 -9.47
C ALA A 70 21.31 23.83 -10.21
N LEU A 71 21.75 22.68 -10.74
CA LEU A 71 22.97 22.56 -11.54
C LEU A 71 22.94 23.50 -12.76
N LYS A 72 21.84 23.49 -13.52
CA LYS A 72 21.67 24.36 -14.68
C LYS A 72 21.83 25.84 -14.31
N LYS A 73 21.23 26.26 -13.19
CA LYS A 73 21.30 27.65 -12.70
C LYS A 73 22.71 28.03 -12.25
N THR A 74 23.39 27.17 -11.51
CA THR A 74 24.71 27.49 -10.93
C THR A 74 25.82 27.51 -11.98
N PHE A 75 25.78 26.57 -12.93
CA PHE A 75 26.83 26.43 -13.94
C PHE A 75 26.55 27.18 -15.24
N ASP A 76 25.35 27.74 -15.40
CA ASP A 76 24.88 28.37 -16.64
C ASP A 76 25.08 27.46 -17.86
N ALA A 77 24.77 26.18 -17.68
CA ALA A 77 25.00 25.13 -18.66
C ALA A 77 23.79 24.20 -18.75
N ASN A 78 23.56 23.62 -19.92
CA ASN A 78 22.52 22.60 -20.08
C ASN A 78 22.90 21.32 -19.32
N VAL A 79 21.95 20.76 -18.58
CA VAL A 79 22.10 19.53 -17.79
C VAL A 79 21.06 18.53 -18.29
N THR A 80 21.54 17.38 -18.76
CA THR A 80 20.69 16.26 -19.18
C THR A 80 20.15 15.53 -17.95
N LEU A 81 18.86 15.19 -17.94
CA LEU A 81 18.24 14.31 -16.95
C LEU A 81 17.49 13.22 -17.71
N THR A 82 17.85 11.97 -17.48
CA THR A 82 17.25 10.83 -18.16
C THR A 82 17.11 9.60 -17.24
N PHE A 83 16.51 8.55 -17.79
CA PHE A 83 16.37 7.25 -17.15
C PHE A 83 17.52 6.31 -17.52
N ASP A 84 17.68 5.27 -16.72
CA ASP A 84 18.80 4.35 -16.84
C ASP A 84 18.73 3.43 -18.09
N GLU A 85 17.55 3.23 -18.68
CA GLU A 85 17.35 2.43 -19.89
C GLU A 85 17.58 3.18 -21.23
N THR A 86 17.68 4.52 -21.23
CA THR A 86 17.81 5.27 -22.49
C THR A 86 19.26 5.28 -22.99
N VAL A 87 19.53 4.54 -24.07
CA VAL A 87 20.84 4.52 -24.76
C VAL A 87 20.95 5.61 -25.84
N GLU A 88 19.81 6.07 -26.39
CA GLU A 88 19.80 7.02 -27.53
C GLU A 88 20.22 8.45 -27.17
N ASP A 89 20.21 8.82 -25.88
CA ASP A 89 20.52 10.17 -25.38
C ASP A 89 21.87 10.26 -24.63
N TYR A 90 22.71 9.22 -24.65
CA TYR A 90 24.01 9.27 -23.96
C TYR A 90 24.96 10.23 -24.68
N ASP A 91 25.16 11.40 -24.07
CA ASP A 91 25.91 12.53 -24.64
C ASP A 91 27.44 12.45 -24.40
N GLY A 92 27.92 11.30 -23.91
CA GLY A 92 29.34 11.06 -23.63
C GLY A 92 29.84 11.68 -22.32
N ASN A 93 28.96 12.35 -21.56
CA ASN A 93 29.29 12.93 -20.26
C ASN A 93 29.43 11.87 -19.17
N THR A 94 30.11 12.23 -18.08
CA THR A 94 30.13 11.43 -16.85
C THR A 94 28.72 11.39 -16.22
N GLU A 95 28.46 10.48 -15.26
CA GLU A 95 27.10 10.27 -14.74
C GLU A 95 26.98 10.69 -13.26
N ILE A 96 25.86 11.33 -12.92
CA ILE A 96 25.35 11.44 -11.54
C ILE A 96 24.23 10.41 -11.41
N LEU A 97 24.44 9.37 -10.62
CA LEU A 97 23.49 8.28 -10.42
C LEU A 97 22.67 8.53 -9.15
N ILE A 98 21.35 8.50 -9.27
CA ILE A 98 20.41 8.67 -8.15
C ILE A 98 19.74 7.35 -7.85
N GLY A 99 20.04 6.79 -6.67
CA GLY A 99 19.46 5.55 -6.18
C GLY A 99 19.90 4.33 -6.97
N SER A 100 19.04 3.31 -6.98
CA SER A 100 19.21 2.11 -7.80
C SER A 100 19.02 2.47 -9.28
N THR A 101 20.05 2.17 -10.07
CA THR A 101 20.06 2.28 -11.53
C THR A 101 20.63 0.98 -12.09
N ASN A 102 20.52 0.75 -13.40
CA ASN A 102 21.20 -0.38 -14.06
C ASN A 102 22.74 -0.24 -14.16
N ARG A 103 23.37 0.70 -13.44
CA ARG A 103 24.82 0.85 -13.30
C ARG A 103 25.32 0.11 -12.07
N GLU A 104 26.39 -0.65 -12.20
CA GLU A 104 27.03 -1.38 -11.09
C GLU A 104 27.51 -0.42 -9.98
N GLU A 105 27.86 0.82 -10.33
CA GLU A 105 28.30 1.84 -9.37
C GLU A 105 27.22 2.24 -8.38
N SER A 106 25.93 2.21 -8.77
CA SER A 106 24.82 2.39 -7.84
C SER A 106 24.85 1.30 -6.75
N ASP A 107 25.00 0.03 -7.15
CA ASP A 107 25.03 -1.10 -6.22
C ASP A 107 26.25 -1.07 -5.32
N LYS A 108 27.43 -0.77 -5.87
CA LYS A 108 28.68 -0.58 -5.10
C LYS A 108 28.53 0.51 -4.04
N ALA A 109 27.89 1.63 -4.37
CA ALA A 109 27.65 2.70 -3.40
C ALA A 109 26.75 2.22 -2.25
N LEU A 110 25.66 1.51 -2.56
CA LEU A 110 24.77 0.95 -1.53
C LEU A 110 25.46 -0.12 -0.69
N GLU A 111 26.35 -0.93 -1.28
CA GLU A 111 27.14 -1.92 -0.55
C GLU A 111 28.11 -1.28 0.45
N VAL A 112 28.75 -0.15 0.10
CA VAL A 112 29.56 0.62 1.05
C VAL A 112 28.70 1.08 2.23
N LEU A 113 27.49 1.57 1.97
CA LEU A 113 26.57 2.01 3.02
C LEU A 113 26.15 0.85 3.95
N LYS A 114 25.82 -0.32 3.38
CA LYS A 114 25.49 -1.55 4.12
C LYS A 114 26.64 -2.03 5.01
N ASN A 115 27.86 -1.96 4.50
CA ASN A 115 29.07 -2.38 5.21
C ASN A 115 29.51 -1.36 6.28
N ASN A 116 28.99 -0.13 6.24
CA ASN A 116 29.32 0.90 7.21
C ASN A 116 28.73 0.59 8.59
N ARG A 117 27.45 0.18 8.66
CA ARG A 117 26.81 -0.32 9.89
C ARG A 117 25.55 -1.13 9.59
N VAL A 118 25.16 -1.99 10.52
CA VAL A 118 23.95 -2.84 10.41
C VAL A 118 22.68 -2.01 10.21
N ASN A 119 22.53 -0.90 10.94
CA ASN A 119 21.32 -0.07 10.96
C ASN A 119 21.39 1.08 9.94
N TYR A 120 21.68 0.76 8.69
CA TYR A 120 21.95 1.76 7.64
C TYR A 120 20.69 2.33 6.98
N TYR A 121 19.47 1.90 7.33
CA TYR A 121 18.27 2.29 6.56
C TYR A 121 17.97 3.78 6.61
N ARG A 122 18.46 4.50 7.63
CA ARG A 122 18.33 5.96 7.76
C ARG A 122 19.53 6.75 7.24
N ASP A 123 20.50 6.05 6.65
CA ASP A 123 21.74 6.63 6.17
C ASP A 123 21.68 6.86 4.67
N PHE A 124 22.54 7.75 4.21
CA PHE A 124 22.80 7.91 2.80
C PHE A 124 24.28 8.04 2.51
N ILE A 125 24.64 7.78 1.26
CA ILE A 125 25.99 7.92 0.74
C ILE A 125 26.00 8.79 -0.51
N ILE A 126 27.02 9.65 -0.61
CA ILE A 126 27.40 10.36 -1.83
C ILE A 126 28.85 10.01 -2.11
N LYS A 127 29.11 9.22 -3.15
CA LYS A 127 30.45 8.67 -3.41
C LYS A 127 30.78 8.68 -4.90
N VAL A 128 32.02 9.01 -5.24
CA VAL A 128 32.53 8.81 -6.60
C VAL A 128 33.08 7.40 -6.73
N ILE A 129 32.57 6.66 -7.71
CA ILE A 129 32.96 5.28 -8.04
C ILE A 129 33.15 5.22 -9.56
N ASP A 130 34.33 4.79 -10.03
CA ASP A 130 34.65 4.66 -11.46
C ASP A 130 34.26 5.93 -12.26
N ASP A 131 34.67 7.09 -11.72
CA ASP A 131 34.37 8.47 -12.15
C ASP A 131 32.90 8.91 -12.09
N LYS A 132 31.95 8.02 -11.76
CA LYS A 132 30.52 8.36 -11.60
C LYS A 132 30.21 8.83 -10.17
N LEU A 133 29.43 9.89 -10.04
CA LEU A 133 28.97 10.38 -8.75
C LEU A 133 27.67 9.68 -8.35
N CYS A 134 27.70 8.84 -7.33
CA CYS A 134 26.56 8.07 -6.85
C CYS A 134 25.95 8.75 -5.63
N ILE A 135 24.65 9.04 -5.65
CA ILE A 135 23.84 9.48 -4.51
C ILE A 135 22.88 8.34 -4.20
N ASN A 136 23.07 7.64 -3.09
CA ASN A 136 22.33 6.41 -2.80
C ASN A 136 21.89 6.30 -1.33
N ALA A 137 20.81 5.56 -1.09
CA ALA A 137 20.24 5.26 0.22
C ALA A 137 19.42 3.96 0.14
N ALA A 138 19.07 3.39 1.30
CA ALA A 138 18.31 2.13 1.37
C ALA A 138 16.83 2.25 0.98
N ASN A 139 16.27 3.45 1.01
CA ASN A 139 14.86 3.73 0.70
C ASN A 139 14.68 5.12 0.09
N ASP A 140 13.55 5.30 -0.60
CA ASP A 140 13.24 6.52 -1.35
C ASP A 140 13.17 7.77 -0.47
N SER A 141 12.64 7.66 0.76
CA SER A 141 12.54 8.82 1.65
C SER A 141 13.93 9.40 1.97
N VAL A 142 14.88 8.53 2.33
CA VAL A 142 16.24 8.94 2.67
C VAL A 142 17.02 9.32 1.41
N LEU A 143 16.75 8.67 0.27
CA LEU A 143 17.33 9.03 -1.02
C LEU A 143 16.93 10.46 -1.45
N ILE A 144 15.65 10.84 -1.26
CA ILE A 144 15.19 12.21 -1.51
C ILE A 144 15.97 13.19 -0.64
N SER A 145 16.09 12.93 0.66
CA SER A 145 16.89 13.76 1.56
C SER A 145 18.37 13.83 1.15
N ALA A 146 18.94 12.74 0.63
CA ALA A 146 20.31 12.70 0.13
C ALA A 146 20.50 13.60 -1.11
N VAL A 147 19.57 13.54 -2.06
CA VAL A 147 19.56 14.39 -3.26
C VAL A 147 19.38 15.87 -2.89
N GLU A 148 18.47 16.16 -1.97
CA GLU A 148 18.28 17.51 -1.44
C GLU A 148 19.55 18.01 -0.78
N TYR A 149 20.09 17.25 0.18
CA TYR A 149 21.35 17.56 0.86
C TYR A 149 22.47 17.85 -0.14
N PHE A 150 22.66 16.98 -1.14
CA PHE A 150 23.69 17.18 -2.17
C PHE A 150 23.45 18.48 -2.95
N THR A 151 22.21 18.71 -3.37
CA THR A 151 21.80 19.90 -4.11
C THR A 151 22.12 21.17 -3.34
N GLU A 152 21.79 21.20 -2.05
CA GLU A 152 21.96 22.39 -1.20
C GLU A 152 23.42 22.68 -0.85
N ASN A 153 24.21 21.62 -0.65
CA ASN A 153 25.57 21.74 -0.14
C ASN A 153 26.62 21.81 -1.25
N TYR A 154 26.36 21.29 -2.45
CA TYR A 154 27.37 21.20 -3.50
C TYR A 154 26.95 21.80 -4.84
N CYS A 155 25.64 21.92 -5.11
CA CYS A 155 25.17 22.33 -6.44
C CYS A 155 24.72 23.79 -6.56
N LYS A 156 24.55 24.52 -5.45
CA LYS A 156 24.12 25.93 -5.44
C LYS A 156 25.30 26.93 -5.55
N ASP A 157 26.54 26.45 -5.53
CA ASP A 157 27.76 27.27 -5.53
C ASP A 157 28.92 26.52 -6.22
N LYS A 158 29.58 27.19 -7.19
CA LYS A 158 30.71 26.61 -7.95
C LYS A 158 31.92 26.32 -7.06
N GLU A 159 32.16 27.11 -6.02
CA GLU A 159 33.26 26.88 -5.08
C GLU A 159 33.00 25.62 -4.25
N LYS A 160 31.76 25.44 -3.80
CA LYS A 160 31.36 24.23 -3.07
C LYS A 160 31.44 22.97 -3.92
N TRP A 161 31.00 23.03 -5.18
CA TRP A 161 31.22 21.92 -6.12
C TRP A 161 32.71 21.62 -6.28
N GLY A 162 33.56 22.64 -6.37
CA GLY A 162 35.01 22.51 -6.49
C GLY A 162 35.68 21.79 -5.31
N THR A 163 34.97 21.55 -4.20
CA THR A 163 35.46 20.72 -3.09
C THR A 163 35.35 19.22 -3.36
N LEU A 164 34.60 18.81 -4.40
CA LEU A 164 34.44 17.41 -4.79
C LEU A 164 35.61 16.94 -5.66
N SER A 165 35.95 15.66 -5.54
CA SER A 165 37.01 15.01 -6.30
C SER A 165 36.67 13.57 -6.65
N THR A 166 37.50 12.93 -7.48
CA THR A 166 37.39 11.50 -7.82
C THR A 166 37.54 10.56 -6.61
N LYS A 167 37.85 11.10 -5.42
CA LYS A 167 37.93 10.36 -4.15
C LYS A 167 36.86 10.80 -3.15
N SER A 168 35.90 11.62 -3.55
CA SER A 168 34.83 12.09 -2.66
C SER A 168 33.98 10.93 -2.15
N GLU A 169 33.83 10.89 -0.84
CA GLU A 169 32.94 10.00 -0.11
C GLU A 169 32.34 10.78 1.06
N ILE A 170 31.02 10.84 1.11
CA ILE A 170 30.24 11.47 2.16
C ILE A 170 29.25 10.41 2.61
N ILE A 171 29.32 10.03 3.88
CA ILE A 171 28.34 9.17 4.51
C ILE A 171 27.63 10.00 5.57
N TYR A 172 26.32 10.06 5.48
CA TYR A 172 25.48 10.59 6.54
C TYR A 172 24.97 9.43 7.38
N GLU A 173 25.31 9.46 8.66
CA GLU A 173 24.80 8.53 9.65
C GLU A 173 23.72 9.20 10.49
N ALA A 174 22.49 8.71 10.40
CA ALA A 174 21.41 9.23 11.23
C ALA A 174 21.70 8.93 12.72
N PRO A 175 21.54 9.92 13.62
CA PRO A 175 21.75 9.71 15.05
C PRO A 175 20.52 9.02 15.66
N PHE A 176 20.73 7.82 16.21
CA PHE A 176 19.74 7.09 17.01
C PHE A 176 20.47 6.17 17.99
N ASN A 177 19.83 5.83 19.10
CA ASN A 177 20.37 4.92 20.11
C ASN A 177 19.84 3.52 19.84
N ALA A 178 20.42 2.84 18.85
CA ALA A 178 19.99 1.49 18.51
C ALA A 178 20.36 0.48 19.60
N LEU A 179 19.42 -0.39 19.91
CA LEU A 179 19.59 -1.54 20.78
C LEU A 179 19.48 -2.81 19.94
N ASP A 180 20.41 -3.74 20.13
CA ASP A 180 20.38 -5.05 19.50
C ASP A 180 19.32 -5.93 20.18
N HIS A 181 18.05 -5.70 19.86
CA HIS A 181 16.95 -6.55 20.33
C HIS A 181 17.13 -7.97 19.82
N LYS A 182 16.80 -8.96 20.65
CA LYS A 182 17.00 -10.36 20.31
C LYS A 182 15.78 -11.21 20.51
N ILE A 183 15.65 -12.16 19.60
CA ILE A 183 14.74 -13.28 19.69
C ILE A 183 15.62 -14.53 19.70
N MET A 184 15.53 -15.31 20.77
CA MET A 184 16.25 -16.57 20.94
C MET A 184 17.76 -16.42 20.71
N GLY A 185 18.33 -15.32 21.22
CA GLY A 185 19.76 -14.99 21.10
C GLY A 185 20.20 -14.40 19.75
N ASN A 186 19.30 -14.29 18.76
CA ASN A 186 19.59 -13.74 17.44
C ASN A 186 19.03 -12.33 17.30
N SER A 187 19.77 -11.44 16.62
CA SER A 187 19.35 -10.06 16.39
C SER A 187 18.01 -9.99 15.66
N LEU A 188 17.10 -9.15 16.14
CA LEU A 188 15.78 -8.92 15.54
C LEU A 188 15.90 -8.50 14.07
N SER A 189 16.93 -7.73 13.72
CA SER A 189 17.20 -7.31 12.33
C SER A 189 17.54 -8.47 11.38
N ALA A 190 17.81 -9.68 11.88
CA ALA A 190 18.02 -10.88 11.07
C ALA A 190 16.71 -11.62 10.74
N TYR A 191 15.61 -11.27 11.41
CA TYR A 191 14.31 -11.91 11.20
C TYR A 191 13.60 -11.34 9.98
N LYS A 192 12.77 -12.18 9.36
CA LYS A 192 11.77 -11.75 8.37
C LYS A 192 10.37 -11.94 8.91
N LEU A 193 9.45 -11.03 8.59
CA LEU A 193 8.03 -11.22 8.84
C LEU A 193 7.46 -12.12 7.73
N VAL A 194 6.71 -13.15 8.11
CA VAL A 194 6.05 -14.08 7.19
C VAL A 194 4.54 -14.02 7.42
N VAL A 195 3.79 -13.69 6.37
CA VAL A 195 2.33 -13.52 6.42
C VAL A 195 1.63 -14.48 5.43
N PRO A 196 0.34 -14.80 5.63
CA PRO A 196 -0.46 -15.49 4.61
C PRO A 196 -0.43 -14.75 3.26
N ALA A 197 -0.61 -15.49 2.16
CA ALA A 197 -0.63 -14.91 0.81
C ALA A 197 -1.68 -13.79 0.66
N ASP A 198 -2.79 -13.91 1.39
CA ASP A 198 -3.94 -13.03 1.45
C ASP A 198 -4.03 -12.32 2.81
N MET A 199 -2.95 -11.64 3.19
CA MET A 199 -2.85 -10.93 4.47
C MET A 199 -4.03 -9.95 4.70
N SER A 200 -4.63 -9.97 5.89
CA SER A 200 -5.62 -8.96 6.29
C SER A 200 -4.96 -7.59 6.52
N TYR A 201 -5.62 -6.53 6.06
CA TYR A 201 -5.24 -5.14 6.28
C TYR A 201 -5.27 -4.78 7.78
N VAL A 202 -6.14 -5.41 8.57
CA VAL A 202 -6.36 -5.10 9.98
C VAL A 202 -5.13 -5.34 10.84
N TYR A 203 -4.44 -6.46 10.65
CA TYR A 203 -3.14 -6.67 11.31
C TYR A 203 -1.96 -6.18 10.46
N GLY A 204 -2.12 -6.09 9.12
CA GLY A 204 -1.14 -5.50 8.22
C GLY A 204 -0.77 -4.06 8.60
N MET A 205 -1.75 -3.21 8.92
CA MET A 205 -1.49 -1.85 9.41
C MET A 205 -0.66 -1.84 10.71
N ARG A 206 -0.75 -2.89 11.55
CA ARG A 206 0.03 -3.00 12.79
C ARG A 206 1.47 -3.45 12.53
N LEU A 207 1.69 -4.23 11.47
CA LEU A 207 3.03 -4.53 10.97
C LEU A 207 3.72 -3.28 10.44
N ASP A 208 2.99 -2.43 9.71
CA ASP A 208 3.50 -1.15 9.24
C ASP A 208 3.91 -0.26 10.43
N GLU A 209 3.07 -0.14 11.46
CA GLU A 209 3.40 0.60 12.69
C GLU A 209 4.65 0.04 13.41
N LEU A 210 4.82 -1.29 13.45
CA LEU A 210 6.02 -1.92 14.00
C LEU A 210 7.27 -1.57 13.17
N ASN A 211 7.19 -1.70 11.85
CA ASN A 211 8.30 -1.41 10.95
C ASN A 211 8.66 0.08 10.93
N ASP A 212 7.67 0.97 10.97
CA ASP A 212 7.89 2.42 11.08
C ASP A 212 8.61 2.76 12.38
N TYR A 213 8.20 2.14 13.49
CA TYR A 213 8.88 2.35 14.76
C TYR A 213 10.32 1.84 14.73
N LEU A 214 10.58 0.63 14.21
CA LEU A 214 11.94 0.08 14.07
C LEU A 214 12.80 0.95 13.15
N PHE A 215 12.23 1.45 12.06
CA PHE A 215 12.93 2.37 11.17
C PHE A 215 13.36 3.64 11.93
N GLU A 216 12.42 4.29 12.61
CA GLU A 216 12.67 5.55 13.30
C GLU A 216 13.65 5.40 14.48
N SER A 217 13.47 4.36 15.31
CA SER A 217 14.20 4.16 16.57
C SER A 217 15.48 3.32 16.42
N GLN A 218 15.46 2.29 15.58
CA GLN A 218 16.55 1.32 15.46
C GLN A 218 17.32 1.42 14.14
N GLY A 219 16.79 2.10 13.13
CA GLY A 219 17.48 2.31 11.85
C GLY A 219 17.47 1.10 10.91
N PHE A 220 16.50 0.19 11.05
CA PHE A 220 16.25 -0.92 10.12
C PHE A 220 14.74 -1.20 9.99
N GLN A 221 14.35 -1.97 8.97
CA GLN A 221 13.00 -2.49 8.80
C GLN A 221 13.06 -4.00 8.57
N LEU A 222 12.05 -4.73 9.03
CA LEU A 222 11.90 -6.15 8.75
C LEU A 222 11.19 -6.32 7.40
N SER A 223 11.73 -7.16 6.52
CA SER A 223 11.04 -7.50 5.28
C SER A 223 9.76 -8.29 5.58
N VAL A 224 8.67 -7.98 4.86
CA VAL A 224 7.41 -8.71 4.92
C VAL A 224 7.32 -9.60 3.68
N ASP A 225 7.60 -10.88 3.88
CA ASP A 225 7.50 -11.93 2.88
C ASP A 225 6.17 -12.66 3.06
N ASP A 226 5.56 -13.13 1.96
CA ASP A 226 4.41 -14.02 2.07
C ASP A 226 4.87 -15.48 2.21
N GLU A 227 3.95 -16.35 2.63
CA GLU A 227 4.24 -17.75 2.92
C GLU A 227 4.75 -18.55 1.71
N ARG A 228 4.61 -18.06 0.47
CA ARG A 228 5.08 -18.75 -0.74
C ARG A 228 6.57 -18.49 -1.02
N GLU A 229 7.16 -17.50 -0.35
CA GLU A 229 8.61 -17.22 -0.43
C GLU A 229 9.43 -18.37 0.16
N THR A 230 10.67 -18.51 -0.31
CA THR A 230 11.60 -19.52 0.23
C THR A 230 11.85 -19.24 1.72
N PRO A 231 11.70 -20.24 2.62
CA PRO A 231 11.86 -20.03 4.06
C PRO A 231 13.21 -19.40 4.42
N ALA A 232 13.17 -18.41 5.30
CA ALA A 232 14.37 -17.81 5.86
C ALA A 232 14.85 -18.56 7.11
N GLU A 233 16.09 -18.34 7.51
CA GLU A 233 16.64 -18.99 8.71
C GLU A 233 15.93 -18.53 10.00
N TYR A 234 15.57 -17.24 10.06
CA TYR A 234 14.89 -16.60 11.19
C TYR A 234 13.61 -15.91 10.70
N GLU A 235 12.46 -16.34 11.23
CA GLU A 235 11.15 -15.87 10.79
C GLU A 235 10.27 -15.47 11.97
N ILE A 236 9.53 -14.39 11.83
CA ILE A 236 8.37 -14.06 12.66
C ILE A 236 7.15 -14.43 11.83
N VAL A 237 6.49 -15.53 12.17
CA VAL A 237 5.37 -16.09 11.41
C VAL A 237 4.06 -15.61 11.99
N LEU A 238 3.21 -15.01 11.16
CA LEU A 238 1.99 -14.33 11.57
C LEU A 238 0.73 -15.07 11.15
N ALA A 239 -0.33 -14.89 11.94
CA ALA A 239 -1.67 -15.43 11.67
C ALA A 239 -1.62 -16.93 11.36
N ASP A 240 -2.20 -17.33 10.22
CA ASP A 240 -2.24 -18.71 9.73
C ASP A 240 -1.20 -18.98 8.63
N ALA A 241 -0.14 -18.15 8.53
CA ALA A 241 0.88 -18.34 7.51
C ALA A 241 1.52 -19.73 7.60
N GLU A 242 1.54 -20.44 6.47
CA GLU A 242 1.98 -21.82 6.40
C GLU A 242 3.52 -21.92 6.45
N ARG A 243 4.01 -22.63 7.46
CA ARG A 243 5.44 -22.94 7.62
C ARG A 243 5.63 -24.33 8.22
N ASP A 244 6.63 -25.04 7.70
CA ASP A 244 7.00 -26.34 8.24
C ASP A 244 7.49 -26.26 9.68
N GLY A 245 7.09 -27.25 10.48
CA GLY A 245 7.55 -27.45 11.84
C GLY A 245 7.00 -26.45 12.86
N LEU A 246 5.93 -25.71 12.52
CA LEU A 246 5.24 -24.89 13.51
C LEU A 246 4.53 -25.79 14.55
N PRO A 247 4.58 -25.42 15.85
CA PRO A 247 3.79 -26.07 16.88
C PRO A 247 2.29 -25.81 16.66
N GLU A 248 1.46 -26.76 17.08
CA GLU A 248 0.01 -26.57 17.12
C GLU A 248 -0.34 -25.51 18.17
N VAL A 249 -1.24 -24.60 17.80
CA VAL A 249 -1.70 -23.50 18.65
C VAL A 249 -3.23 -23.48 18.64
N THR A 250 -3.83 -23.62 19.81
CA THR A 250 -5.27 -23.44 20.02
C THR A 250 -5.47 -22.17 20.85
N LEU A 251 -6.40 -21.31 20.42
CA LEU A 251 -6.69 -20.04 21.05
C LEU A 251 -8.15 -20.00 21.49
N ASP A 252 -8.40 -19.39 22.65
CA ASP A 252 -9.74 -19.01 23.04
C ASP A 252 -10.27 -17.91 22.11
N LYS A 253 -11.58 -17.67 22.12
CA LYS A 253 -12.20 -16.59 21.32
C LYS A 253 -11.54 -15.24 21.60
N ASN A 254 -11.16 -14.51 20.55
CA ASN A 254 -10.36 -13.28 20.62
C ASN A 254 -8.97 -13.43 21.27
N GLY A 255 -8.55 -14.65 21.60
CA GLY A 255 -7.25 -14.96 22.17
C GLY A 255 -6.14 -14.72 21.16
N TRP A 256 -4.96 -14.39 21.66
CA TRP A 256 -3.75 -14.29 20.86
C TRP A 256 -2.54 -14.80 21.63
N ILE A 257 -1.48 -15.14 20.90
CA ILE A 257 -0.22 -15.63 21.46
C ILE A 257 0.99 -15.09 20.69
N ILE A 258 2.07 -14.83 21.42
CA ILE A 258 3.42 -14.64 20.93
C ILE A 258 4.28 -15.77 21.51
N LYS A 259 4.81 -16.65 20.66
CA LYS A 259 5.50 -17.87 21.11
C LYS A 259 6.80 -18.09 20.36
N ALA A 260 7.88 -18.29 21.09
CA ALA A 260 9.15 -18.74 20.55
C ALA A 260 9.09 -20.24 20.21
N ALA A 261 9.57 -20.63 19.02
CA ALA A 261 9.61 -22.01 18.57
C ALA A 261 10.80 -22.23 17.62
N GLY A 262 11.89 -22.82 18.14
CA GLY A 262 13.09 -23.11 17.36
C GLY A 262 13.80 -21.83 16.90
N LYS A 263 13.75 -21.51 15.60
CA LYS A 263 14.26 -20.24 15.04
C LYS A 263 13.14 -19.27 14.65
N LYS A 264 11.89 -19.59 15.00
CA LYS A 264 10.71 -18.82 14.64
C LYS A 264 10.06 -18.15 15.86
N LEU A 265 9.54 -16.94 15.68
CA LEU A 265 8.60 -16.32 16.61
C LEU A 265 7.21 -16.38 15.99
N ILE A 266 6.24 -16.95 16.68
CA ILE A 266 4.88 -17.12 16.19
C ILE A 266 4.03 -16.01 16.80
N ILE A 267 3.31 -15.26 15.97
CA ILE A 267 2.33 -14.26 16.38
C ILE A 267 0.99 -14.67 15.78
N LYS A 268 0.12 -15.24 16.60
CA LYS A 268 -1.16 -15.79 16.14
C LYS A 268 -2.32 -15.28 16.99
N GLY A 269 -3.36 -14.78 16.34
CA GLY A 269 -4.65 -14.48 16.94
C GLY A 269 -5.72 -15.46 16.47
N GLU A 270 -6.80 -15.57 17.22
CA GLU A 270 -8.00 -16.33 16.81
C GLU A 270 -8.75 -15.63 15.66
N ASN A 271 -8.52 -14.33 15.47
CA ASN A 271 -9.00 -13.53 14.36
C ASN A 271 -8.03 -12.38 14.06
N ASP A 272 -8.26 -11.66 12.96
CA ASP A 272 -7.36 -10.58 12.47
C ASP A 272 -7.12 -9.47 13.51
N LEU A 273 -8.13 -9.10 14.30
CA LEU A 273 -8.01 -8.11 15.37
C LEU A 273 -7.10 -8.61 16.51
N ALA A 274 -7.25 -9.88 16.90
CA ALA A 274 -6.42 -10.52 17.90
C ALA A 274 -4.96 -10.67 17.42
N THR A 275 -4.75 -11.00 16.14
CA THR A 275 -3.41 -11.01 15.54
C THR A 275 -2.79 -9.61 15.58
N GLY A 276 -3.54 -8.57 15.20
CA GLY A 276 -3.11 -7.18 15.28
C GLY A 276 -2.74 -6.76 16.71
N ALA A 277 -3.50 -7.21 17.71
CA ALA A 277 -3.21 -6.96 19.12
C ALA A 277 -1.90 -7.61 19.59
N ALA A 278 -1.58 -8.82 19.12
CA ALA A 278 -0.31 -9.47 19.41
C ALA A 278 0.87 -8.76 18.74
N VAL A 279 0.71 -8.27 17.51
CA VAL A 279 1.73 -7.42 16.85
C VAL A 279 1.97 -6.14 17.66
N GLN A 280 0.89 -5.47 18.08
CA GLN A 280 0.99 -4.29 18.96
C GLN A 280 1.65 -4.62 20.29
N LYS A 281 1.42 -5.83 20.84
CA LYS A 281 2.10 -6.24 22.08
C LYS A 281 3.60 -6.42 21.88
N LEU A 282 4.04 -7.00 20.77
CA LEU A 282 5.47 -7.06 20.43
C LEU A 282 6.07 -5.64 20.32
N LEU A 283 5.37 -4.73 19.63
CA LEU A 283 5.78 -3.33 19.54
C LEU A 283 5.86 -2.65 20.93
N SER A 284 4.93 -2.94 21.84
CA SER A 284 4.99 -2.45 23.24
C SER A 284 6.25 -2.94 23.96
N LEU A 285 6.59 -4.22 23.83
CA LEU A 285 7.77 -4.80 24.47
C LEU A 285 9.06 -4.15 23.96
N ILE A 286 9.13 -3.86 22.66
CA ILE A 286 10.25 -3.14 22.03
C ILE A 286 10.33 -1.71 22.58
N LYS A 287 9.22 -0.97 22.59
CA LYS A 287 9.14 0.41 23.13
C LYS A 287 9.54 0.50 24.61
N GLU A 288 9.10 -0.47 25.42
CA GLU A 288 9.45 -0.56 26.84
C GLU A 288 10.96 -0.81 27.03
N ALA A 289 11.54 -1.70 26.22
CA ALA A 289 12.97 -1.98 26.21
C ALA A 289 13.78 -0.73 25.83
N ASP A 290 13.41 -0.05 24.75
CA ASP A 290 14.01 1.20 24.29
C ASP A 290 13.96 2.30 25.36
N GLY A 291 12.80 2.48 26.00
CA GLY A 291 12.63 3.45 27.09
C GLY A 291 13.51 3.15 28.31
N SER A 292 13.90 1.88 28.51
CA SER A 292 14.80 1.46 29.59
C SER A 292 16.29 1.55 29.23
N GLY A 293 16.62 1.72 27.95
CA GLY A 293 17.99 1.69 27.44
C GLY A 293 18.64 0.30 27.45
N LYS A 294 17.84 -0.77 27.56
CA LYS A 294 18.30 -2.17 27.55
C LYS A 294 17.60 -2.92 26.42
N PRO A 295 18.30 -3.78 25.66
CA PRO A 295 17.66 -4.51 24.57
C PRO A 295 16.58 -5.46 25.08
N LEU A 296 15.50 -5.60 24.30
CA LEU A 296 14.55 -6.68 24.45
C LEU A 296 15.24 -8.03 24.20
N GLU A 297 14.99 -9.01 25.06
CA GLU A 297 15.54 -10.36 24.97
C GLU A 297 14.40 -11.38 25.14
N LEU A 298 13.91 -11.95 24.04
CA LEU A 298 12.91 -13.03 24.08
C LEU A 298 13.62 -14.38 24.11
N ALA A 299 13.46 -15.16 25.19
CA ALA A 299 14.12 -16.47 25.35
C ALA A 299 13.52 -17.57 24.46
N GLU A 300 14.23 -18.70 24.32
CA GLU A 300 13.78 -19.89 23.55
C GLU A 300 12.44 -20.48 24.01
N ASN A 301 12.10 -20.32 25.28
CA ASN A 301 10.83 -20.75 25.87
C ASN A 301 9.84 -19.58 26.06
N PHE A 302 10.07 -18.44 25.42
CA PHE A 302 9.20 -17.28 25.55
C PHE A 302 7.79 -17.61 25.04
N GLU A 303 6.80 -17.33 25.88
CA GLU A 303 5.40 -17.46 25.55
C GLU A 303 4.62 -16.37 26.28
N LEU A 304 3.81 -15.63 25.53
CA LEU A 304 2.93 -14.62 26.06
C LEU A 304 1.59 -14.72 25.35
N GLY A 305 0.52 -14.93 26.12
CA GLY A 305 -0.85 -14.91 25.61
C GLY A 305 -1.63 -13.71 26.13
N GLY A 306 -2.71 -13.40 25.43
CA GLY A 306 -3.71 -12.44 25.89
C GLY A 306 -5.01 -12.58 25.10
N SER A 307 -5.91 -11.62 25.26
CA SER A 307 -7.14 -11.53 24.50
C SER A 307 -7.29 -10.12 23.96
N TYR A 308 -7.88 -9.99 22.78
CA TYR A 308 -8.25 -8.70 22.24
C TYR A 308 -9.57 -8.21 22.84
N THR A 309 -9.51 -6.99 23.36
CA THR A 309 -10.64 -6.19 23.79
C THR A 309 -10.44 -4.80 23.22
N ALA A 310 -11.40 -4.30 22.44
CA ALA A 310 -11.34 -2.94 21.92
C ALA A 310 -11.74 -1.97 23.05
N GLU A 311 -10.72 -1.53 23.79
CA GLU A 311 -10.83 -0.70 25.00
C GLU A 311 -10.76 0.79 24.70
N ASN A 312 -9.99 1.19 23.68
CA ASN A 312 -9.81 2.57 23.29
C ASN A 312 -10.74 2.97 22.14
N ALA A 313 -10.99 4.28 22.01
CA ALA A 313 -11.87 4.78 20.96
C ALA A 313 -11.31 4.51 19.55
N GLU A 314 -10.00 4.43 19.41
CA GLU A 314 -9.24 4.19 18.17
C GLU A 314 -9.12 2.71 17.80
N ASP A 315 -9.53 1.80 18.69
CA ASP A 315 -9.45 0.36 18.45
C ASP A 315 -10.60 -0.10 17.53
N TYR A 316 -10.25 -0.88 16.50
CA TYR A 316 -11.22 -1.41 15.56
C TYR A 316 -12.06 -2.53 16.18
N LYS A 317 -13.36 -2.54 15.93
CA LYS A 317 -14.27 -3.63 16.30
C LYS A 317 -14.86 -4.20 15.03
N LEU A 318 -14.97 -5.53 14.94
CA LEU A 318 -15.83 -6.15 13.94
C LEU A 318 -17.29 -5.78 14.27
N VAL A 319 -17.91 -4.97 13.41
CA VAL A 319 -19.27 -4.46 13.64
C VAL A 319 -20.32 -5.16 12.77
N TRP A 320 -19.90 -5.72 11.65
CA TRP A 320 -20.76 -6.49 10.76
C TRP A 320 -19.92 -7.46 9.93
N SER A 321 -20.42 -8.67 9.71
CA SER A 321 -19.87 -9.58 8.71
C SER A 321 -20.90 -10.56 8.17
N ASP A 322 -20.57 -11.14 7.01
CA ASP A 322 -21.14 -12.39 6.51
C ASP A 322 -19.99 -13.29 6.07
N GLU A 323 -19.90 -14.46 6.70
CA GLU A 323 -18.86 -15.48 6.45
C GLU A 323 -19.38 -16.59 5.50
N PHE A 324 -20.58 -16.42 4.93
CA PHE A 324 -21.21 -17.33 3.95
C PHE A 324 -21.30 -18.83 4.35
N ASN A 325 -21.12 -19.16 5.63
CA ASN A 325 -21.20 -20.51 6.20
C ASN A 325 -22.61 -21.15 6.13
N GLY A 326 -23.64 -20.40 5.76
CA GLY A 326 -24.99 -20.90 5.61
C GLY A 326 -25.16 -21.78 4.37
N SER A 327 -26.12 -22.70 4.40
CA SER A 327 -26.47 -23.53 3.23
C SER A 327 -27.20 -22.77 2.12
N GLN A 328 -27.56 -21.51 2.36
CA GLN A 328 -28.23 -20.60 1.44
C GLN A 328 -27.70 -19.19 1.68
N ILE A 329 -27.84 -18.32 0.68
CA ILE A 329 -27.50 -16.91 0.86
C ILE A 329 -28.37 -16.30 1.97
N ASN A 330 -27.77 -15.45 2.79
CA ASN A 330 -28.50 -14.80 3.87
C ASN A 330 -29.40 -13.68 3.34
N HIS A 331 -30.64 -14.01 2.98
CA HIS A 331 -31.63 -13.05 2.48
C HIS A 331 -32.06 -11.98 3.51
N HIS A 332 -31.64 -12.12 4.77
CA HIS A 332 -31.76 -11.03 5.74
C HIS A 332 -30.84 -9.86 5.38
N TRP A 333 -29.64 -10.13 4.87
CA TRP A 333 -28.67 -9.10 4.48
C TRP A 333 -28.61 -8.87 2.98
N TRP A 334 -28.71 -9.91 2.17
CA TRP A 334 -28.51 -9.82 0.73
C TRP A 334 -29.84 -9.82 -0.02
N VAL A 335 -30.11 -8.72 -0.73
CA VAL A 335 -31.34 -8.48 -1.46
C VAL A 335 -31.07 -8.05 -2.90
N ASP A 336 -32.13 -8.01 -3.69
CA ASP A 336 -32.12 -7.40 -5.02
C ASP A 336 -32.00 -5.87 -4.89
N TYR A 337 -31.11 -5.27 -5.68
CA TYR A 337 -30.95 -3.81 -5.67
C TYR A 337 -32.08 -3.11 -6.43
N ASN A 338 -32.98 -2.46 -5.68
CA ASN A 338 -34.11 -1.74 -6.27
C ASN A 338 -33.65 -0.48 -7.02
N SER A 339 -34.26 -0.21 -8.17
CA SER A 339 -34.00 0.84 -9.18
C SER A 339 -32.90 0.59 -10.23
N GLN A 340 -31.76 -0.04 -9.93
CA GLN A 340 -30.69 -0.20 -10.93
C GLN A 340 -30.49 -1.63 -11.46
N TYR A 341 -30.68 -2.67 -10.62
CA TYR A 341 -30.51 -4.08 -11.02
C TYR A 341 -31.66 -4.98 -10.53
N PRO A 342 -32.94 -4.60 -10.76
CA PRO A 342 -34.04 -5.48 -10.39
C PRO A 342 -33.99 -6.77 -11.21
N TYR A 343 -34.45 -7.85 -10.60
CA TYR A 343 -34.64 -9.14 -11.26
C TYR A 343 -35.35 -8.98 -12.61
N GLY A 344 -34.80 -9.60 -13.65
CA GLY A 344 -35.34 -9.59 -15.00
C GLY A 344 -35.07 -8.32 -15.79
N LYS A 345 -34.34 -7.32 -15.27
CA LYS A 345 -33.94 -6.15 -16.06
C LYS A 345 -33.08 -6.58 -17.24
N GLN A 346 -33.42 -6.06 -18.42
CA GLN A 346 -32.77 -6.40 -19.67
C GLN A 346 -31.99 -5.22 -20.26
N SER A 347 -30.85 -5.52 -20.87
CA SER A 347 -30.08 -4.60 -21.71
C SER A 347 -29.46 -5.36 -22.89
N SER A 348 -28.89 -4.64 -23.85
CA SER A 348 -28.21 -5.27 -24.99
C SER A 348 -26.90 -5.93 -24.55
N SER A 349 -26.69 -7.16 -24.99
CA SER A 349 -25.40 -7.85 -24.90
C SER A 349 -24.44 -7.33 -25.97
N VAL A 350 -23.14 -7.38 -25.68
CA VAL A 350 -22.06 -7.06 -26.62
C VAL A 350 -22.02 -8.01 -27.82
N LEU A 351 -22.63 -9.19 -27.69
CA LEU A 351 -22.79 -10.19 -28.74
C LEU A 351 -24.06 -9.97 -29.59
N GLY A 352 -24.82 -8.90 -29.32
CA GLY A 352 -26.08 -8.60 -30.02
C GLY A 352 -27.30 -9.40 -29.53
N GLY A 353 -27.19 -10.08 -28.39
CA GLY A 353 -28.31 -10.69 -27.65
C GLY A 353 -28.78 -9.84 -26.48
N THR A 354 -29.31 -10.49 -25.43
CA THR A 354 -29.84 -9.83 -24.22
C THR A 354 -29.01 -10.16 -22.99
N ILE A 355 -28.60 -9.15 -22.22
CA ILE A 355 -28.18 -9.33 -20.83
C ILE A 355 -29.43 -9.26 -19.96
N THR A 356 -29.69 -10.30 -19.17
CA THR A 356 -30.75 -10.33 -18.15
C THR A 356 -30.11 -10.35 -16.77
N ASN A 357 -30.42 -9.37 -15.92
CA ASN A 357 -29.98 -9.40 -14.53
C ASN A 357 -30.88 -10.33 -13.71
N MET A 358 -30.29 -11.36 -13.12
CA MET A 358 -30.98 -12.36 -12.29
C MET A 358 -30.93 -12.04 -10.80
N ALA A 359 -30.26 -10.94 -10.41
CA ALA A 359 -30.11 -10.48 -9.03
C ALA A 359 -29.71 -11.62 -8.08
N ALA A 360 -30.33 -11.74 -6.90
CA ALA A 360 -29.99 -12.77 -5.92
C ALA A 360 -30.35 -14.21 -6.38
N ALA A 361 -31.11 -14.38 -7.47
CA ALA A 361 -31.40 -15.71 -8.02
C ALA A 361 -30.17 -16.37 -8.67
N ASN A 362 -29.16 -15.57 -9.01
CA ASN A 362 -27.85 -16.04 -9.48
C ASN A 362 -26.79 -15.98 -8.36
N VAL A 363 -27.20 -16.36 -7.15
CA VAL A 363 -26.31 -16.54 -6.00
C VAL A 363 -26.56 -17.88 -5.35
N LYS A 364 -25.48 -18.59 -5.00
CA LYS A 364 -25.54 -19.91 -4.35
C LYS A 364 -24.52 -19.99 -3.22
N SER A 365 -24.83 -20.76 -2.19
CA SER A 365 -23.82 -21.30 -1.28
C SER A 365 -23.11 -22.46 -1.97
N ASN A 366 -21.79 -22.57 -1.78
CA ASN A 366 -20.99 -23.67 -2.30
C ASN A 366 -20.85 -24.84 -1.30
N GLY A 367 -21.29 -24.64 -0.06
CA GLY A 367 -21.28 -25.67 0.98
C GLY A 367 -19.92 -25.90 1.65
N ASP A 368 -18.91 -25.09 1.32
CA ASP A 368 -17.53 -25.13 1.83
C ASP A 368 -17.15 -23.88 2.64
N GLY A 369 -18.15 -23.11 3.09
CA GLY A 369 -17.96 -21.80 3.71
C GLY A 369 -17.97 -20.63 2.73
N THR A 370 -18.09 -20.89 1.41
CA THR A 370 -18.10 -19.83 0.40
C THR A 370 -19.45 -19.68 -0.29
N ALA A 371 -19.65 -18.53 -0.95
CA ALA A 371 -20.79 -18.27 -1.83
C ALA A 371 -20.33 -17.78 -3.21
N SER A 372 -21.07 -18.12 -4.26
CA SER A 372 -20.81 -17.65 -5.62
C SER A 372 -21.90 -16.71 -6.10
N VAL A 373 -21.51 -15.52 -6.55
CA VAL A 373 -22.33 -14.69 -7.45
C VAL A 373 -21.94 -15.06 -8.86
N TYR A 374 -22.87 -15.60 -9.65
CA TYR A 374 -22.52 -16.24 -10.93
C TYR A 374 -23.25 -15.66 -12.13
N ALA A 375 -22.64 -15.87 -13.30
CA ALA A 375 -23.19 -15.49 -14.59
C ALA A 375 -23.11 -16.64 -15.59
N GLU A 376 -24.03 -16.64 -16.55
CA GLU A 376 -24.14 -17.66 -17.59
C GLU A 376 -24.30 -17.00 -18.96
N GLN A 377 -23.61 -17.53 -19.97
CA GLN A 377 -23.83 -17.18 -21.37
C GLN A 377 -24.51 -18.35 -22.07
N LYS A 378 -25.56 -18.06 -22.84
CA LYS A 378 -26.20 -19.01 -23.76
C LYS A 378 -26.33 -18.39 -25.15
N GLY A 379 -25.50 -18.83 -26.08
CA GLY A 379 -25.33 -18.15 -27.37
C GLY A 379 -24.96 -16.68 -27.19
N LYS A 380 -25.88 -15.77 -27.56
CA LYS A 380 -25.69 -14.30 -27.46
C LYS A 380 -26.27 -13.69 -26.18
N ASP A 381 -27.08 -14.46 -25.46
CA ASP A 381 -27.75 -14.03 -24.25
C ASP A 381 -26.88 -14.29 -23.03
N ILE A 382 -26.89 -13.35 -22.08
CA ILE A 382 -26.11 -13.41 -20.85
C ILE A 382 -27.08 -13.26 -19.68
N LYS A 383 -26.92 -14.07 -18.64
CA LYS A 383 -27.59 -13.92 -17.34
C LYS A 383 -26.54 -13.55 -16.31
N SER A 384 -26.70 -12.41 -15.65
CA SER A 384 -25.74 -11.90 -14.65
C SER A 384 -26.32 -12.00 -13.24
N GLY A 385 -25.45 -12.12 -12.24
CA GLY A 385 -25.81 -12.14 -10.82
C GLY A 385 -25.37 -10.86 -10.11
N ALA A 386 -26.18 -10.42 -9.14
CA ALA A 386 -25.84 -9.31 -8.28
C ALA A 386 -26.56 -9.43 -6.93
N ILE A 387 -25.86 -9.12 -5.84
CA ILE A 387 -26.43 -9.01 -4.49
C ILE A 387 -26.09 -7.66 -3.89
N SER A 388 -27.00 -7.16 -3.05
CA SER A 388 -26.84 -5.85 -2.43
C SER A 388 -27.32 -5.83 -0.99
N THR A 389 -26.80 -4.89 -0.21
CA THR A 389 -27.29 -4.57 1.14
C THR A 389 -28.14 -3.30 1.19
N TRP A 390 -28.61 -2.80 0.03
CA TRP A 390 -29.33 -1.52 -0.17
C TRP A 390 -30.20 -1.05 1.01
N ASP A 391 -31.16 -1.88 1.43
CA ASP A 391 -32.11 -1.60 2.52
C ASP A 391 -31.91 -2.53 3.73
N THR A 392 -30.74 -3.14 3.84
CA THR A 392 -30.42 -4.15 4.87
C THR A 392 -29.28 -3.71 5.77
N MET A 393 -28.24 -3.12 5.19
CA MET A 393 -27.02 -2.69 5.85
C MET A 393 -26.37 -1.57 5.03
N GLN A 394 -26.13 -0.44 5.69
CA GLN A 394 -25.32 0.66 5.19
C GLN A 394 -24.30 1.03 6.25
N TYR A 395 -23.09 1.37 5.85
CA TYR A 395 -22.08 1.83 6.80
C TYR A 395 -21.42 3.12 6.33
N ARG A 396 -20.89 3.87 7.28
CA ARG A 396 -20.04 5.04 7.06
C ARG A 396 -18.78 4.88 7.88
N TYR A 397 -17.64 5.02 7.20
CA TYR A 397 -16.28 4.90 7.74
C TYR A 397 -15.95 3.53 8.35
N GLY A 398 -14.67 3.21 8.38
CA GLY A 398 -14.15 1.92 8.84
C GLY A 398 -13.32 1.22 7.77
N VAL A 399 -13.01 -0.05 8.02
CA VAL A 399 -12.33 -0.94 7.08
C VAL A 399 -13.35 -1.96 6.57
N LEU A 400 -13.54 -2.01 5.26
CA LEU A 400 -14.26 -3.08 4.57
C LEU A 400 -13.23 -4.04 3.98
N GLU A 401 -13.33 -5.32 4.32
CA GLU A 401 -12.58 -6.40 3.68
C GLU A 401 -13.54 -7.36 2.99
N ILE A 402 -13.25 -7.67 1.73
CA ILE A 402 -13.94 -8.70 0.96
C ILE A 402 -12.88 -9.71 0.52
N ARG A 403 -12.95 -10.93 1.05
CA ARG A 403 -12.09 -12.02 0.60
C ARG A 403 -12.77 -12.77 -0.52
N ALA A 404 -12.21 -12.69 -1.73
CA ALA A 404 -12.85 -13.21 -2.93
C ALA A 404 -11.85 -13.69 -3.99
N ARG A 405 -12.36 -14.53 -4.89
CA ARG A 405 -11.70 -14.95 -6.14
C ARG A 405 -12.53 -14.47 -7.32
N LEU A 406 -11.90 -13.77 -8.26
CA LEU A 406 -12.58 -13.15 -9.39
C LEU A 406 -13.00 -14.19 -10.45
N PRO A 407 -14.02 -13.88 -11.26
CA PRO A 407 -14.38 -14.73 -12.40
C PRO A 407 -13.29 -14.68 -13.49
N ILE A 408 -13.15 -15.78 -14.22
CA ILE A 408 -12.19 -15.92 -15.32
C ILE A 408 -12.59 -15.01 -16.49
N ALA A 409 -11.63 -14.36 -17.14
CA ALA A 409 -11.82 -13.59 -18.37
C ALA A 409 -12.65 -14.37 -19.40
N PRO A 410 -13.58 -13.72 -20.13
CA PRO A 410 -13.79 -12.27 -20.21
C PRO A 410 -14.78 -11.70 -19.17
N TRP A 411 -15.16 -12.48 -18.15
CA TRP A 411 -16.21 -12.13 -17.19
C TRP A 411 -15.78 -11.02 -16.22
N CYS A 412 -16.73 -10.13 -15.91
CA CYS A 412 -16.49 -8.97 -15.06
C CYS A 412 -17.02 -9.24 -13.65
N ALA A 413 -16.26 -8.77 -12.65
CA ALA A 413 -16.73 -8.59 -11.30
C ALA A 413 -16.68 -7.11 -10.92
N SER A 414 -17.64 -6.69 -10.10
CA SER A 414 -17.57 -5.41 -9.40
C SER A 414 -17.87 -5.57 -7.91
N LEU A 415 -17.03 -4.95 -7.10
CA LEU A 415 -17.18 -4.81 -5.65
C LEU A 415 -17.23 -3.32 -5.37
N TRP A 416 -18.39 -2.80 -5.00
CA TRP A 416 -18.58 -1.35 -4.91
C TRP A 416 -19.64 -1.00 -3.88
N LEU A 417 -19.63 0.27 -3.52
CA LEU A 417 -20.56 0.87 -2.59
C LEU A 417 -21.26 2.04 -3.24
N ASN A 418 -22.48 2.27 -2.81
CA ASN A 418 -23.24 3.43 -3.24
C ASN A 418 -24.08 3.95 -2.07
N ALA A 419 -24.47 5.21 -2.14
CA ALA A 419 -25.19 5.91 -1.09
C ALA A 419 -26.60 6.27 -1.54
N SER A 420 -27.49 6.44 -0.56
CA SER A 420 -28.79 7.06 -0.82
C SER A 420 -28.62 8.55 -1.13
N LYS A 421 -29.33 9.07 -2.14
CA LYS A 421 -29.24 10.48 -2.56
C LYS A 421 -29.59 11.47 -1.44
N LEU A 422 -28.82 12.55 -1.34
CA LEU A 422 -29.20 13.75 -0.60
C LEU A 422 -30.42 14.43 -1.24
N GLY A 423 -31.12 15.29 -0.50
CA GLY A 423 -32.32 16.00 -0.99
C GLY A 423 -32.11 16.89 -2.23
N TYR A 424 -30.87 17.22 -2.58
CA TYR A 424 -30.50 17.90 -3.83
C TYR A 424 -29.91 16.96 -4.90
N GLY A 425 -30.14 15.65 -4.74
CA GLY A 425 -29.81 14.60 -5.69
C GLY A 425 -28.38 14.07 -5.64
N ALA A 426 -27.51 14.62 -4.79
CA ALA A 426 -26.10 14.22 -4.76
C ALA A 426 -25.84 12.94 -3.94
N MET A 427 -24.94 12.08 -4.44
CA MET A 427 -24.47 10.87 -3.75
C MET A 427 -23.04 10.52 -4.18
N THR A 428 -22.41 9.62 -3.42
CA THR A 428 -21.08 9.09 -3.75
C THR A 428 -21.17 7.60 -4.02
N GLU A 429 -20.40 7.17 -5.01
CA GLU A 429 -20.15 5.78 -5.36
C GLU A 429 -18.66 5.50 -5.13
N PHE A 430 -18.37 4.42 -4.42
CA PHE A 430 -17.01 3.97 -4.14
C PHE A 430 -16.80 2.61 -4.79
N ASP A 431 -16.04 2.59 -5.87
CA ASP A 431 -15.67 1.36 -6.56
C ASP A 431 -14.39 0.83 -5.92
N LEU A 432 -14.53 -0.17 -5.06
CA LEU A 432 -13.37 -0.88 -4.52
C LEU A 432 -12.69 -1.66 -5.65
N LEU A 433 -13.46 -2.33 -6.50
CA LEU A 433 -12.94 -3.12 -7.61
C LEU A 433 -13.88 -3.14 -8.81
N GLU A 434 -13.33 -2.82 -9.99
CA GLU A 434 -13.89 -3.15 -11.30
C GLU A 434 -12.80 -3.71 -12.22
N ASN A 435 -12.89 -4.98 -12.62
CA ASN A 435 -11.83 -5.65 -13.39
C ASN A 435 -12.03 -5.60 -14.92
N PHE A 436 -13.21 -5.26 -15.41
CA PHE A 436 -13.53 -5.23 -16.85
C PHE A 436 -13.05 -6.48 -17.63
N GLY A 437 -13.15 -7.67 -17.01
CA GLY A 437 -12.77 -8.93 -17.66
C GLY A 437 -11.29 -9.28 -17.61
N TYR A 438 -10.43 -8.44 -17.01
CA TYR A 438 -9.02 -8.76 -16.82
C TYR A 438 -8.80 -9.65 -15.59
N ASN A 439 -7.94 -10.65 -15.75
CA ASN A 439 -7.57 -11.59 -14.67
C ASN A 439 -6.41 -11.11 -13.81
N THR A 440 -5.67 -10.10 -14.26
CA THR A 440 -4.43 -9.63 -13.61
C THR A 440 -4.50 -8.16 -13.20
N SER A 441 -5.61 -7.47 -13.49
CA SER A 441 -5.75 -6.06 -13.15
C SER A 441 -7.19 -5.64 -12.95
N PHE A 442 -7.37 -4.58 -12.16
CA PHE A 442 -8.64 -3.90 -11.99
C PHE A 442 -8.37 -2.41 -11.67
N ALA A 443 -9.43 -1.62 -11.54
CA ALA A 443 -9.33 -0.25 -11.07
C ALA A 443 -10.26 0.00 -9.88
N SER A 444 -9.84 0.91 -9.01
CA SER A 444 -10.73 1.54 -8.03
C SER A 444 -11.06 2.96 -8.45
N ASN A 445 -12.20 3.45 -7.99
CA ASN A 445 -12.64 4.80 -8.30
C ASN A 445 -13.58 5.35 -7.22
N ILE A 446 -13.71 6.67 -7.20
CA ILE A 446 -14.76 7.34 -6.44
C ILE A 446 -15.48 8.28 -7.37
N HIS A 447 -16.79 8.10 -7.49
CA HIS A 447 -17.65 8.94 -8.31
C HIS A 447 -18.58 9.76 -7.45
N LEU A 448 -18.76 11.01 -7.87
CA LEU A 448 -19.82 11.88 -7.41
C LEU A 448 -20.93 11.90 -8.46
N TRP A 449 -22.15 11.68 -7.98
CA TRP A 449 -23.35 11.70 -8.77
C TRP A 449 -24.25 12.84 -8.32
N SER A 450 -25.03 13.37 -9.25
CA SER A 450 -26.15 14.27 -9.05
C SER A 450 -27.20 13.99 -10.13
N ASP A 451 -28.42 14.47 -9.97
CA ASP A 451 -29.46 14.36 -10.99
C ASP A 451 -29.08 15.01 -12.33
N MET A 452 -28.10 15.93 -12.34
CA MET A 452 -27.66 16.65 -13.55
C MET A 452 -26.25 16.29 -14.03
N TRP A 453 -25.44 15.57 -13.25
CA TRP A 453 -24.04 15.34 -13.60
C TRP A 453 -23.46 14.11 -12.91
N HIS A 454 -22.41 13.58 -13.53
CA HIS A 454 -21.59 12.47 -13.03
C HIS A 454 -20.12 12.85 -13.20
N LYS A 455 -19.31 12.68 -12.15
CA LYS A 455 -17.89 13.01 -12.17
C LYS A 455 -17.09 12.08 -11.27
N SER A 456 -15.99 11.54 -11.79
CA SER A 456 -14.97 10.88 -10.97
C SER A 456 -14.13 11.90 -10.19
N LEU A 457 -13.70 11.55 -8.98
CA LEU A 457 -12.74 12.33 -8.18
C LEU A 457 -11.31 12.29 -8.72
N ASP A 458 -11.09 11.58 -9.83
CA ASP A 458 -9.80 11.45 -10.48
C ASP A 458 -9.18 12.80 -10.89
N THR A 459 -8.02 13.09 -10.29
CA THR A 459 -7.03 14.00 -10.84
C THR A 459 -6.13 13.27 -11.84
N SER A 460 -5.28 14.00 -12.58
CA SER A 460 -4.28 13.36 -13.44
C SER A 460 -3.33 12.44 -12.66
N GLU A 461 -3.03 12.76 -11.39
CA GLU A 461 -2.23 11.90 -10.52
C GLU A 461 -2.97 10.60 -10.18
N TYR A 462 -4.24 10.72 -9.78
CA TYR A 462 -5.07 9.57 -9.38
C TYR A 462 -5.31 8.60 -10.55
N LYS A 463 -5.58 9.12 -11.76
CA LYS A 463 -5.72 8.29 -12.96
C LYS A 463 -4.52 7.40 -13.24
N ALA A 464 -3.31 7.90 -12.96
CA ALA A 464 -2.08 7.16 -13.19
C ALA A 464 -1.81 6.07 -12.14
N LYS A 465 -2.44 6.16 -10.95
CA LYS A 465 -2.16 5.29 -9.79
C LYS A 465 -3.30 4.33 -9.42
N LYS A 466 -4.53 4.59 -9.87
CA LYS A 466 -5.72 3.85 -9.42
C LYS A 466 -5.87 2.43 -9.96
N LYS A 467 -5.12 2.12 -11.03
CA LYS A 467 -5.12 0.77 -11.62
C LYS A 467 -4.23 -0.11 -10.75
N TYR A 468 -4.80 -1.20 -10.26
CA TYR A 468 -4.03 -2.29 -9.68
C TYR A 468 -3.62 -3.25 -10.79
N THR A 469 -2.33 -3.57 -10.87
CA THR A 469 -1.81 -4.66 -11.70
C THR A 469 -1.09 -5.65 -10.79
N LEU A 470 -1.44 -6.93 -10.84
CA LEU A 470 -0.88 -7.91 -9.90
C LEU A 470 0.65 -7.96 -9.98
N SER A 471 1.23 -7.95 -11.17
CA SER A 471 2.70 -7.99 -11.36
C SER A 471 3.44 -6.78 -10.75
N GLU A 472 2.75 -5.67 -10.48
CA GLU A 472 3.33 -4.47 -9.87
C GLU A 472 3.27 -4.52 -8.33
N HIS A 473 2.43 -5.39 -7.77
CA HIS A 473 2.10 -5.39 -6.33
C HIS A 473 2.27 -6.75 -5.65
N ASN A 474 2.42 -7.82 -6.43
CA ASN A 474 2.65 -9.18 -5.97
C ASN A 474 3.79 -9.81 -6.79
N LYS A 475 4.68 -10.53 -6.11
CA LYS A 475 5.84 -11.18 -6.74
C LYS A 475 5.49 -12.55 -7.35
N PHE A 476 4.35 -13.11 -6.96
CA PHE A 476 3.87 -14.39 -7.44
C PHE A 476 2.92 -14.15 -8.60
N ASP A 477 3.36 -14.53 -9.80
CA ASP A 477 2.62 -14.36 -11.06
C ASP A 477 1.47 -15.38 -11.13
N LYS A 478 0.38 -15.10 -10.40
CA LYS A 478 -0.88 -15.84 -10.42
C LYS A 478 -1.99 -14.96 -11.00
N ASN A 479 -3.17 -15.49 -11.32
CA ASN A 479 -4.30 -14.62 -11.64
C ASN A 479 -5.11 -14.31 -10.39
N LEU A 480 -5.82 -13.17 -10.40
CA LEU A 480 -6.86 -12.81 -9.41
C LEU A 480 -8.05 -13.79 -9.42
N THR A 481 -8.02 -14.78 -10.31
CA THR A 481 -9.04 -15.79 -10.55
C THR A 481 -8.67 -17.17 -10.01
N ASP A 482 -7.41 -17.35 -9.59
CA ASP A 482 -6.85 -18.65 -9.20
C ASP A 482 -6.84 -18.82 -7.68
N GLU A 483 -6.66 -17.72 -6.93
CA GLU A 483 -6.57 -17.70 -5.47
C GLU A 483 -7.53 -16.68 -4.87
N PHE A 484 -7.80 -16.83 -3.56
CA PHE A 484 -8.48 -15.78 -2.81
C PHE A 484 -7.51 -14.63 -2.57
N HIS A 485 -8.04 -13.42 -2.69
CA HIS A 485 -7.38 -12.19 -2.30
C HIS A 485 -8.30 -11.40 -1.37
N ILE A 486 -7.72 -10.60 -0.47
CA ILE A 486 -8.48 -9.67 0.36
C ILE A 486 -8.47 -8.30 -0.30
N TYR A 487 -9.62 -7.87 -0.81
CA TYR A 487 -9.83 -6.53 -1.33
C TYR A 487 -10.31 -5.62 -0.20
N THR A 488 -9.57 -4.55 0.06
CA THR A 488 -9.81 -3.68 1.21
C THR A 488 -10.11 -2.24 0.80
N MET A 489 -11.13 -1.66 1.43
CA MET A 489 -11.35 -0.21 1.47
C MET A 489 -11.31 0.28 2.92
N GLU A 490 -10.29 1.03 3.30
CA GLU A 490 -10.31 1.82 4.52
C GLU A 490 -10.85 3.21 4.19
N TRP A 491 -11.94 3.60 4.82
CA TRP A 491 -12.62 4.86 4.58
C TRP A 491 -12.74 5.66 5.88
N THR A 492 -12.27 6.90 5.86
CA THR A 492 -12.39 7.86 6.95
C THR A 492 -12.98 9.19 6.44
N ASP A 493 -13.13 10.18 7.30
CA ASP A 493 -13.52 11.54 6.92
C ASP A 493 -12.45 12.26 6.07
N ARG A 494 -11.23 11.73 6.00
CA ARG A 494 -10.07 12.39 5.36
C ARG A 494 -9.42 11.62 4.23
N ILE A 495 -9.54 10.30 4.21
CA ILE A 495 -8.85 9.45 3.24
C ILE A 495 -9.67 8.20 2.94
N VAL A 496 -9.56 7.73 1.69
CA VAL A 496 -9.90 6.37 1.30
C VAL A 496 -8.63 5.68 0.84
N ASN A 497 -8.25 4.60 1.51
CA ASN A 497 -7.16 3.72 1.08
C ASN A 497 -7.75 2.45 0.46
N PHE A 498 -7.21 2.07 -0.70
CA PHE A 498 -7.47 0.80 -1.35
C PHE A 498 -6.25 -0.10 -1.20
N ALA A 499 -6.48 -1.33 -0.76
CA ALA A 499 -5.45 -2.32 -0.55
C ALA A 499 -5.87 -3.69 -1.10
N VAL A 500 -4.86 -4.48 -1.48
CA VAL A 500 -4.98 -5.90 -1.81
C VAL A 500 -4.01 -6.65 -0.91
N ASP A 501 -4.48 -7.71 -0.26
CA ASP A 501 -3.68 -8.56 0.64
C ASP A 501 -2.90 -7.72 1.67
N GLY A 502 -3.63 -6.77 2.29
CA GLY A 502 -3.15 -5.87 3.33
C GLY A 502 -2.20 -4.76 2.85
N ARG A 503 -1.87 -4.68 1.55
CA ARG A 503 -0.94 -3.70 0.99
C ARG A 503 -1.68 -2.59 0.24
N VAL A 504 -1.54 -1.35 0.71
CA VAL A 504 -2.14 -0.17 0.06
C VAL A 504 -1.44 0.14 -1.26
N TYR A 505 -2.16 0.05 -2.37
CA TYR A 505 -1.66 0.45 -3.70
C TYR A 505 -2.12 1.86 -4.09
N PHE A 506 -3.27 2.31 -3.59
CA PHE A 506 -3.85 3.59 -4.00
C PHE A 506 -4.67 4.27 -2.90
N SER A 507 -4.68 5.60 -2.89
CA SER A 507 -5.40 6.40 -1.90
C SER A 507 -6.00 7.67 -2.52
N TYR A 508 -7.24 8.00 -2.16
CA TYR A 508 -7.82 9.34 -2.36
C TYR A 508 -7.74 10.15 -1.07
N SER A 509 -7.18 11.37 -1.13
CA SER A 509 -7.45 12.37 -0.10
C SER A 509 -8.88 12.90 -0.26
N LEU A 510 -9.60 12.98 0.87
CA LEU A 510 -10.91 13.59 1.01
C LEU A 510 -10.84 14.95 1.73
N ASP A 511 -9.64 15.54 1.87
CA ASP A 511 -9.46 16.83 2.56
C ASP A 511 -10.09 18.03 1.79
N ASP A 512 -10.52 17.83 0.53
CA ASP A 512 -11.24 18.84 -0.27
C ASP A 512 -12.69 19.01 0.23
N ASP A 513 -13.13 20.25 0.39
CA ASP A 513 -14.45 20.63 0.91
C ASP A 513 -15.59 20.54 -0.13
N ILE A 514 -15.27 20.37 -1.42
CA ILE A 514 -16.26 20.29 -2.48
C ILE A 514 -17.10 19.00 -2.36
N TYR A 515 -18.42 19.15 -2.17
CA TYR A 515 -19.39 18.05 -1.99
C TYR A 515 -19.06 17.11 -0.82
N ALA A 516 -18.43 17.64 0.23
CA ALA A 516 -18.00 16.85 1.35
C ALA A 516 -19.17 16.05 1.99
N ASP A 517 -20.38 16.60 2.04
CA ASP A 517 -21.56 15.89 2.58
C ASP A 517 -21.91 14.61 1.81
N ALA A 518 -21.83 14.63 0.48
CA ALA A 518 -22.14 13.46 -0.34
C ALA A 518 -21.15 12.31 -0.09
N ARG A 519 -19.90 12.64 0.28
CA ARG A 519 -18.82 11.69 0.56
C ARG A 519 -18.88 11.09 1.97
N ARG A 520 -19.87 11.50 2.77
CA ARG A 520 -20.06 11.08 4.16
C ARG A 520 -21.40 10.36 4.36
N LEU A 521 -22.05 9.97 3.28
CA LEU A 521 -23.31 9.25 3.34
C LEU A 521 -23.04 7.78 3.65
N PRO A 522 -23.74 7.18 4.61
CA PRO A 522 -23.78 5.73 4.76
C PRO A 522 -24.07 5.06 3.41
N SER A 523 -23.26 4.07 3.09
CA SER A 523 -23.24 3.41 1.79
C SER A 523 -23.51 1.93 1.95
N TYR A 524 -24.33 1.37 1.07
CA TYR A 524 -24.60 -0.07 0.98
C TYR A 524 -23.65 -0.72 -0.03
N LEU A 525 -23.49 -2.04 0.08
CA LEU A 525 -22.68 -2.85 -0.83
C LEU A 525 -23.48 -3.30 -2.04
N VAL A 526 -22.78 -3.45 -3.15
CA VAL A 526 -23.22 -4.19 -4.34
C VAL A 526 -22.06 -5.07 -4.82
N LEU A 527 -22.31 -6.37 -4.89
CA LEU A 527 -21.36 -7.36 -5.40
C LEU A 527 -21.96 -8.01 -6.64
N SER A 528 -21.24 -8.02 -7.75
CA SER A 528 -21.79 -8.54 -9.02
C SER A 528 -20.79 -9.35 -9.83
N CYS A 529 -21.34 -10.28 -10.62
CA CYS A 529 -20.65 -11.03 -11.65
C CYS A 529 -21.48 -10.97 -12.93
N GLY A 530 -20.88 -10.55 -14.04
CA GLY A 530 -21.62 -10.34 -15.28
C GLY A 530 -20.77 -10.21 -16.53
N GLY A 531 -21.45 -9.98 -17.66
CA GLY A 531 -20.82 -9.74 -18.95
C GLY A 531 -20.37 -8.29 -19.11
N GLY A 532 -19.17 -8.09 -19.65
CA GLY A 532 -18.59 -6.76 -19.92
C GLY A 532 -19.29 -5.99 -21.04
N SER A 533 -18.89 -4.73 -21.23
CA SER A 533 -19.40 -3.85 -22.29
C SER A 533 -18.46 -3.82 -23.50
N GLY A 534 -18.99 -3.60 -24.70
CA GLY A 534 -18.21 -3.71 -25.95
C GLY A 534 -17.16 -2.62 -26.14
N ASN A 535 -17.16 -1.59 -25.29
CA ASN A 535 -16.26 -0.44 -25.37
C ASN A 535 -15.13 -0.48 -24.32
N TYR A 536 -15.15 -1.42 -23.37
CA TYR A 536 -14.19 -1.48 -22.25
C TYR A 536 -13.90 -2.93 -21.87
N GLY A 537 -12.62 -3.27 -21.69
CA GLY A 537 -12.22 -4.56 -21.14
C GLY A 537 -11.96 -5.66 -22.18
N VAL A 538 -12.05 -6.91 -21.73
CA VAL A 538 -11.84 -8.11 -22.55
C VAL A 538 -13.13 -8.48 -23.29
N ALA A 539 -13.06 -8.67 -24.61
CA ALA A 539 -14.22 -8.93 -25.43
C ALA A 539 -14.75 -10.36 -25.28
N PHE A 540 -16.08 -10.51 -25.26
CA PHE A 540 -16.77 -11.79 -25.34
C PHE A 540 -16.75 -12.36 -26.76
N THR A 541 -16.83 -13.68 -26.88
CA THR A 541 -17.03 -14.38 -28.16
C THR A 541 -18.28 -15.26 -28.10
N GLU A 542 -18.87 -15.57 -29.26
CA GLU A 542 -20.06 -16.45 -29.36
C GLU A 542 -19.69 -17.94 -29.40
N GLU A 543 -18.43 -18.30 -29.13
CA GLU A 543 -17.89 -19.62 -29.49
C GLU A 543 -18.42 -20.77 -28.61
N LYS A 544 -18.85 -20.49 -27.38
CA LYS A 544 -19.41 -21.50 -26.46
C LYS A 544 -20.31 -20.87 -25.40
N ASP A 545 -21.24 -21.67 -24.91
CA ASP A 545 -21.94 -21.39 -23.65
C ASP A 545 -20.92 -21.43 -22.50
N GLU A 546 -21.01 -20.49 -21.57
CA GLU A 546 -20.02 -20.31 -20.51
C GLU A 546 -20.68 -20.06 -19.15
N TYR A 547 -19.96 -20.45 -18.10
CA TYR A 547 -20.29 -20.19 -16.71
C TYR A 547 -19.09 -19.52 -16.05
N ALA A 548 -19.35 -18.47 -15.26
CA ALA A 548 -18.34 -17.84 -14.43
C ALA A 548 -18.92 -17.36 -13.11
N GLU A 549 -18.06 -17.21 -12.11
CA GLU A 549 -18.44 -16.84 -10.77
C GLU A 549 -17.41 -15.94 -10.11
N LEU A 550 -17.90 -14.94 -9.39
CA LEU A 550 -17.20 -14.30 -8.29
C LEU A 550 -17.44 -15.16 -7.05
N VAL A 551 -16.38 -15.75 -6.49
CA VAL A 551 -16.46 -16.57 -5.29
C VAL A 551 -16.08 -15.74 -4.07
N LEU A 552 -16.94 -15.72 -3.07
CA LEU A 552 -16.84 -14.93 -1.84
C LEU A 552 -16.60 -15.88 -0.66
N ASP A 553 -15.55 -15.62 0.11
CA ASP A 553 -15.30 -16.30 1.39
C ASP A 553 -15.91 -15.53 2.56
N TYR A 554 -15.69 -14.21 2.60
CA TYR A 554 -16.36 -13.35 3.58
C TYR A 554 -16.48 -11.90 3.12
N VAL A 555 -17.36 -11.17 3.80
CA VAL A 555 -17.35 -9.71 3.87
C VAL A 555 -17.33 -9.29 5.33
N ARG A 556 -16.35 -8.47 5.72
CA ARG A 556 -16.19 -7.96 7.10
C ARG A 556 -16.07 -6.45 7.12
N ILE A 557 -16.72 -5.81 8.09
CA ILE A 557 -16.63 -4.38 8.35
C ILE A 557 -16.13 -4.15 9.77
N TYR A 558 -15.05 -3.38 9.87
CA TYR A 558 -14.44 -2.99 11.13
C TYR A 558 -14.56 -1.48 11.35
N GLN A 559 -14.96 -1.05 12.55
CA GLN A 559 -15.12 0.37 12.88
C GLN A 559 -14.42 0.74 14.19
N ARG A 560 -13.91 1.98 14.24
CA ARG A 560 -13.38 2.65 15.43
C ARG A 560 -14.33 3.80 15.81
N SER A 561 -14.48 4.05 17.10
CA SER A 561 -15.51 4.97 17.62
C SER A 561 -15.11 6.45 17.63
N ASP A 562 -13.84 6.77 17.38
CA ASP A 562 -13.28 8.13 17.32
C ASP A 562 -13.57 8.88 15.99
N ILE A 563 -14.00 8.18 14.94
CA ILE A 563 -14.17 8.76 13.59
C ILE A 563 -15.61 8.98 13.14
N ASP A 564 -16.59 9.07 14.06
CA ASP A 564 -18.03 9.18 13.70
C ASP A 564 -18.50 8.02 12.80
N SER A 565 -17.92 6.83 12.99
CA SER A 565 -18.31 5.62 12.27
C SER A 565 -19.78 5.28 12.53
N LEU A 566 -20.49 4.84 11.50
CA LEU A 566 -21.91 4.50 11.62
C LEU A 566 -22.19 3.16 10.93
N LEU A 567 -22.97 2.30 11.58
CA LEU A 567 -23.53 1.10 10.99
C LEU A 567 -25.04 1.17 11.14
N LEU A 568 -25.74 1.11 10.01
CA LEU A 568 -27.19 1.13 9.92
C LEU A 568 -27.64 -0.22 9.43
N THR A 569 -28.56 -0.87 10.14
CA THR A 569 -29.06 -2.20 9.76
C THR A 569 -30.57 -2.22 9.80
N ARG A 570 -31.20 -3.10 9.02
CA ARG A 570 -32.66 -3.29 9.06
C ARG A 570 -33.18 -3.83 10.39
N ASN A 571 -32.30 -4.35 11.25
CA ASN A 571 -32.62 -4.72 12.62
C ASN A 571 -32.82 -3.50 13.53
N ASP A 572 -32.37 -2.32 13.09
CA ASP A 572 -32.66 -1.02 13.69
C ASP A 572 -33.38 -0.14 12.65
N PRO A 573 -34.72 -0.29 12.48
CA PRO A 573 -35.46 0.29 11.36
C PRO A 573 -35.51 1.83 11.32
N GLY A 574 -35.11 2.51 12.42
CA GLY A 574 -34.90 3.96 12.43
C GLY A 574 -33.57 4.40 11.82
N GLY A 575 -32.68 3.44 11.55
CA GLY A 575 -31.29 3.61 11.17
C GLY A 575 -31.05 3.74 9.66
N ILE A 576 -31.60 2.87 8.82
CA ILE A 576 -31.43 2.97 7.34
C ILE A 576 -32.45 3.96 6.80
N PRO A 577 -32.07 5.20 6.43
CA PRO A 577 -33.06 6.23 6.23
C PRO A 577 -33.49 6.31 4.77
N ASN A 578 -34.77 6.60 4.57
CA ASN A 578 -35.21 7.39 3.42
C ASN A 578 -34.70 8.82 3.68
N TYR A 579 -33.58 9.22 3.08
CA TYR A 579 -32.86 10.49 3.33
C TYR A 579 -33.59 11.77 2.82
N ASP A 580 -34.92 11.77 2.78
CA ASP A 580 -35.65 12.99 2.46
C ASP A 580 -35.64 13.96 3.67
N GLY A 581 -34.85 15.04 3.56
CA GLY A 581 -35.00 16.23 4.40
C GLY A 581 -34.33 16.27 5.79
N ARG A 582 -33.31 15.46 6.10
CA ARG A 582 -32.58 15.57 7.39
C ARG A 582 -31.35 16.49 7.31
N LYS A 583 -31.09 17.25 8.38
CA LYS A 583 -29.83 18.00 8.59
C LYS A 583 -28.68 17.05 8.91
N MET A 584 -27.62 17.09 8.12
CA MET A 584 -26.36 16.41 8.43
C MET A 584 -25.60 17.19 9.49
N LYS A 585 -25.01 16.50 10.47
CA LYS A 585 -24.00 17.09 11.35
C LYS A 585 -22.65 16.95 10.67
N HIS A 586 -21.97 18.06 10.46
CA HIS A 586 -20.61 18.06 9.92
C HIS A 586 -19.66 17.87 11.10
N VAL A 587 -18.91 16.77 11.13
CA VAL A 587 -17.92 16.49 12.18
C VAL A 587 -16.57 16.26 11.50
N VAL A 588 -15.54 16.98 11.93
CA VAL A 588 -14.16 16.84 11.43
C VAL A 588 -13.25 16.55 12.61
N SER A 589 -12.51 15.43 12.56
CA SER A 589 -11.61 15.01 13.65
C SER A 589 -12.32 14.97 15.02
N GLY A 590 -13.55 14.42 15.06
CA GLY A 590 -14.35 14.29 16.27
C GLY A 590 -15.01 15.58 16.79
N LYS A 591 -14.98 16.69 16.04
CA LYS A 591 -15.62 17.97 16.42
C LYS A 591 -16.69 18.39 15.44
N GLU A 592 -17.88 18.75 15.94
CA GLU A 592 -18.94 19.35 15.13
C GLU A 592 -18.45 20.71 14.58
N VAL A 593 -18.51 20.86 13.26
CA VAL A 593 -18.15 22.05 12.50
C VAL A 593 -19.39 22.55 11.77
N SER A 594 -19.41 23.84 11.42
CA SER A 594 -20.57 24.50 10.78
C SER A 594 -20.84 24.03 9.36
#